data_AF-A0A9P8RN17-F1
#
_entry.id   AF-A0A9P8RN17-F1
#
_cell.length_a   1.000
_cell.length_b   1.000
_cell.length_c   1.000
_cell.angle_alpha   90.00
_cell.angle_beta   90.00
_cell.angle_gamma   90.00
#
_symmetry.space_group_name_H-M   'P 1'
#
loop_
_entity.id
_entity.type
_entity.pdbx_description
1 polymer ?
#
loop_
_entity_poly.entity_id
_entity_poly.type
_entity_poly.pdbx_seq_one_letter_code
_entity_poly.pdbx_strand_id
1 'polypeptide(L)'
;MKRKINEGDGSGSHDASAAKRRAVPDSPVRRRFRDGFFNGPVLESYRSEYAESEPYKHGVIRDLVSDDLLQSVRNEILENLHFSPKETDI
;
A
#
# COMPACT_ATOMS: atom_id res chain seq x y z
N MET A 1 -33.26 -48.98 -14.74
CA MET A 1 -32.74 -47.97 -15.70
C MET A 1 -31.50 -47.32 -15.09
N LYS A 2 -30.32 -47.57 -15.66
CA LYS A 2 -29.02 -47.04 -15.20
C LYS A 2 -28.62 -45.88 -16.11
N ARG A 3 -28.38 -44.70 -15.54
CA ARG A 3 -27.99 -43.47 -16.26
C ARG A 3 -26.46 -43.48 -16.45
N LYS A 4 -26.03 -43.39 -17.71
CA LYS A 4 -24.63 -43.44 -18.17
C LYS A 4 -24.06 -42.02 -18.19
N ILE A 5 -22.93 -41.78 -17.50
CA ILE A 5 -22.15 -40.54 -17.55
C ILE A 5 -21.24 -40.64 -18.78
N ASN A 6 -21.20 -39.59 -19.61
CA ASN A 6 -20.32 -39.51 -20.78
C ASN A 6 -19.24 -38.47 -20.50
N GLU A 7 -17.98 -38.88 -20.54
CA GLU A 7 -16.83 -37.97 -20.56
C GLU A 7 -16.76 -37.28 -21.92
N GLY A 8 -16.47 -35.98 -21.90
CA GLY A 8 -16.19 -35.16 -23.06
C GLY A 8 -15.00 -34.26 -22.73
N ASP A 9 -13.86 -34.61 -23.30
CA ASP A 9 -12.61 -33.85 -23.34
C ASP A 9 -12.70 -32.75 -24.42
N GLY A 10 -12.05 -31.60 -24.21
CA GLY A 10 -12.00 -30.53 -25.24
C GLY A 10 -11.73 -29.12 -24.72
N SER A 11 -10.44 -28.76 -24.69
CA SER A 11 -9.84 -27.46 -24.40
C SER A 11 -10.45 -26.22 -25.08
N GLY A 12 -10.48 -25.08 -24.38
CA GLY A 12 -10.74 -23.76 -24.99
C GLY A 12 -10.42 -22.56 -24.08
N SER A 13 -9.26 -21.95 -24.31
CA SER A 13 -8.79 -20.60 -23.95
C SER A 13 -8.73 -20.17 -22.47
N HIS A 14 -7.58 -20.43 -21.84
CA HIS A 14 -7.01 -19.53 -20.84
C HIS A 14 -6.57 -18.23 -21.53
N ASP A 15 -7.46 -17.25 -21.65
CA ASP A 15 -7.09 -15.87 -21.98
C ASP A 15 -7.78 -14.89 -21.02
N ALA A 16 -7.45 -15.03 -19.74
CA ALA A 16 -7.63 -13.96 -18.76
C ALA A 16 -6.28 -13.28 -18.61
N SER A 17 -5.98 -12.47 -19.62
CA SER A 17 -4.88 -11.51 -19.69
C SER A 17 -4.36 -11.14 -18.30
N ALA A 18 -3.11 -11.51 -18.02
CA ALA A 18 -2.33 -10.95 -16.93
C ALA A 18 -2.51 -9.44 -16.97
N ALA A 19 -3.36 -8.92 -16.08
CA ALA A 19 -3.67 -7.52 -15.96
C ALA A 19 -2.36 -6.82 -15.58
N LYS A 20 -1.61 -6.43 -16.60
CA LYS A 20 -0.39 -5.64 -16.52
C LYS A 20 -0.79 -4.43 -15.70
N ARG A 21 -0.40 -4.39 -14.42
CA ARG A 21 -0.69 -3.30 -13.49
C ARG A 21 -0.18 -2.04 -14.18
N ARG A 22 -1.09 -1.30 -14.82
CA ARG A 22 -0.78 -0.06 -15.50
C ARG A 22 -0.32 0.87 -14.39
N ALA A 23 0.98 1.18 -14.38
CA ALA A 23 1.49 2.26 -13.55
C ALA A 23 0.68 3.49 -13.92
N VAL A 24 -0.08 4.03 -12.97
CA VAL A 24 -0.86 5.26 -13.19
C VAL A 24 0.14 6.41 -13.04
N PRO A 25 0.62 7.00 -14.14
CA PRO A 25 1.56 8.09 -14.06
C PRO A 25 0.71 9.31 -13.68
N ASP A 26 0.88 9.76 -12.44
CA ASP A 26 0.22 10.97 -11.92
C ASP A 26 -1.25 10.83 -11.48
N SER A 27 -1.55 9.76 -10.74
CA SER A 27 -2.85 9.69 -10.05
C SER A 27 -2.99 10.83 -9.02
N PRO A 28 -4.22 11.32 -8.76
CA PRO A 28 -4.51 12.28 -7.69
C PRO A 28 -3.95 11.87 -6.31
N VAL A 29 -3.66 10.58 -6.13
CA VAL A 29 -3.08 10.00 -4.93
C VAL A 29 -1.61 10.40 -4.76
N ARG A 30 -0.83 10.54 -5.83
CA ARG A 30 0.60 10.92 -5.72
C ARG A 30 0.76 12.31 -5.09
N ARG A 31 -0.20 13.21 -5.32
CA ARG A 31 -0.26 14.56 -4.72
C ARG A 31 -0.57 14.56 -3.22
N ARG A 32 -0.90 13.42 -2.62
CA ARG A 32 -1.10 13.28 -1.16
C ARG A 32 0.20 12.99 -0.41
N PHE A 33 1.28 12.69 -1.12
CA PHE A 33 2.61 12.52 -0.55
C PHE A 33 3.41 13.81 -0.73
N ARG A 34 4.53 13.95 0.00
CA ARG A 34 5.42 15.09 -0.22
C ARG A 34 5.96 15.15 -1.65
N ASP A 35 6.30 16.35 -2.09
CA ASP A 35 6.94 16.55 -3.38
C ASP A 35 8.27 15.80 -3.48
N GLY A 36 8.50 15.20 -4.65
CA GLY A 36 9.71 14.42 -4.91
C GLY A 36 9.81 13.09 -4.15
N PHE A 37 8.79 12.68 -3.40
CA PHE A 37 8.80 11.41 -2.65
C PHE A 37 9.12 10.18 -3.53
N PHE A 38 8.63 10.19 -4.77
CA PHE A 38 8.82 9.09 -5.72
C PHE A 38 10.07 9.24 -6.60
N ASN A 39 10.97 10.19 -6.30
CA ASN A 39 12.19 10.38 -7.06
C ASN A 39 13.15 9.21 -6.84
N GLY A 40 13.82 8.76 -7.91
CA GLY A 40 14.76 7.63 -7.86
C GLY A 40 15.79 7.70 -6.71
N PRO A 41 16.48 8.83 -6.49
CA PRO A 41 17.44 8.96 -5.41
C PRO A 41 16.83 8.78 -4.01
N VAL A 42 15.62 9.28 -3.79
CA VAL A 42 14.89 9.15 -2.52
C VAL A 42 14.47 7.71 -2.27
N LEU A 43 14.03 7.00 -3.32
CA LEU A 43 13.68 5.59 -3.23
C LEU A 43 14.90 4.73 -2.91
N GLU A 44 16.05 5.05 -3.49
CA GLU A 44 17.28 4.30 -3.25
C GLU A 44 17.84 4.55 -1.85
N SER A 45 17.79 5.80 -1.34
CA SER A 45 18.21 6.08 0.03
C SER A 45 17.43 5.26 1.04
N TYR A 46 16.09 5.19 0.90
CA TYR A 46 15.27 4.36 1.78
C TYR A 46 15.55 2.86 1.66
N ARG A 47 15.93 2.38 0.48
CA ARG A 47 16.34 0.98 0.30
C ARG A 47 17.64 0.69 1.02
N SER A 48 18.64 1.57 0.91
CA SER A 48 19.91 1.43 1.61
C SER A 48 19.72 1.51 3.12
N GLU A 49 19.00 2.51 3.62
CA GLU A 49 18.68 2.67 5.05
C GLU A 49 17.98 1.42 5.61
N TYR A 50 17.00 0.88 4.88
CA TYR A 50 16.33 -0.36 5.25
C TYR A 50 17.31 -1.55 5.27
N ALA A 51 18.14 -1.69 4.23
CA ALA A 51 19.09 -2.79 4.11
C ALA A 51 20.18 -2.75 5.20
N GLU A 52 20.55 -1.58 5.69
CA GLU A 52 21.57 -1.39 6.73
C GLU A 52 20.97 -1.32 8.15
N SER A 53 19.65 -1.25 8.28
CA SER A 53 18.99 -1.12 9.57
C SER A 53 19.21 -2.32 10.51
N GLU A 54 19.40 -1.98 11.78
CA GLU A 54 19.68 -2.89 12.92
C GLU A 54 18.90 -2.41 14.16
N PRO A 55 18.64 -3.28 15.18
CA PRO A 55 19.02 -4.70 15.29
C PRO A 55 18.15 -5.65 14.45
N TYR A 56 17.11 -5.12 13.81
CA TYR A 56 16.27 -5.80 12.84
C TYR A 56 15.94 -4.84 11.70
N LYS A 57 15.45 -5.40 10.58
CA LYS A 57 15.13 -4.60 9.40
C LYS A 57 13.92 -3.70 9.64
N HIS A 58 14.14 -2.39 9.56
CA HIS A 58 13.13 -1.35 9.72
C HIS A 58 13.43 -0.16 8.81
N GLY A 59 12.45 0.73 8.62
CA GLY A 59 12.63 1.94 7.82
C GLY A 59 11.77 3.08 8.35
N VAL A 60 12.29 4.31 8.24
CA VAL A 60 11.59 5.52 8.68
C VAL A 60 11.46 6.48 7.52
N ILE A 61 10.23 6.75 7.08
CA ILE A 61 9.96 7.72 6.04
C ILE A 61 9.56 9.03 6.68
N ARG A 62 10.46 10.01 6.66
CA ARG A 62 10.18 11.39 7.09
C ARG A 62 9.33 12.10 6.07
N ASP A 63 8.40 12.92 6.56
CA ASP A 63 7.53 13.78 5.74
C ASP A 63 6.78 12.99 4.66
N LEU A 64 6.18 11.84 5.04
CA LEU A 64 5.53 10.93 4.10
C LEU A 64 4.36 11.59 3.34
N VAL A 65 3.46 12.22 4.09
CA VAL A 65 2.20 12.78 3.61
C VAL A 65 2.36 14.28 3.40
N SER A 66 1.63 14.87 2.45
CA SER A 66 1.58 16.33 2.27
C SER A 66 1.13 17.00 3.58
N ASP A 67 1.83 18.05 4.01
CA ASP A 67 1.62 18.68 5.32
C ASP A 67 0.17 19.19 5.52
N ASP A 68 -0.40 19.85 4.51
CA ASP A 68 -1.80 20.33 4.54
C ASP A 68 -2.81 19.21 4.85
N LEU A 69 -2.60 18.03 4.25
CA LEU A 69 -3.47 16.87 4.47
C LEU A 69 -3.30 16.34 5.89
N LEU A 70 -2.06 16.23 6.36
CA LEU A 70 -1.76 15.71 7.69
C LEU A 70 -2.31 16.62 8.79
N GLN A 71 -2.19 17.94 8.63
CA GLN A 71 -2.77 18.92 9.54
C GLN A 71 -4.30 18.86 9.56
N SER A 72 -4.94 18.73 8.38
CA SER A 72 -6.39 18.60 8.28
C SER A 72 -6.91 17.37 9.03
N VAL A 73 -6.28 16.21 8.81
CA VAL A 73 -6.65 14.95 9.50
C VAL A 73 -6.38 15.04 11.00
N ARG A 74 -5.28 15.67 11.41
CA ARG A 74 -4.99 15.90 12.84
C ARG A 74 -6.10 16.71 13.50
N ASN A 75 -6.57 17.79 12.87
CA ASN A 75 -7.65 18.61 13.41
C ASN A 75 -8.95 17.80 13.50
N GLU A 76 -9.29 17.04 12.45
CA GLU A 76 -10.45 16.14 12.46
C GLU A 76 -10.41 15.14 13.63
N ILE A 77 -9.26 14.51 13.88
CA ILE A 77 -9.06 13.58 15.00
C ILE A 77 -9.30 14.28 16.34
N LEU A 78 -8.75 15.47 16.54
CA LEU A 78 -8.86 16.21 17.80
C LEU A 78 -10.29 16.71 18.06
N GLU A 79 -11.02 17.07 16.99
CA GLU A 79 -12.37 17.61 17.08
C GLU A 79 -13.43 16.52 17.23
N ASN A 80 -13.23 15.34 16.61
CA ASN A 80 -14.30 14.35 16.44
C ASN A 80 -14.07 13.04 17.21
N LEU A 81 -12.86 12.78 17.71
CA LEU A 81 -12.57 11.54 18.44
C LEU A 81 -12.36 11.81 19.93
N HIS A 82 -12.99 10.97 20.76
CA HIS A 82 -12.74 10.93 22.20
C HIS A 82 -11.93 9.68 22.54
N PHE A 83 -10.71 9.88 23.05
CA PHE A 83 -9.83 8.80 23.45
C PHE A 83 -10.09 8.42 24.91
N SER A 84 -10.21 7.12 25.16
CA SER A 84 -10.36 6.56 26.50
C SER A 84 -9.08 5.85 26.91
N PRO A 85 -8.60 6.04 28.16
CA PRO A 85 -7.46 5.28 28.68
C PRO A 85 -7.72 3.78 28.64
N LYS A 86 -6.68 3.01 28.32
CA LYS A 86 -6.68 1.54 28.39
C LYS A 86 -5.44 1.09 29.14
N GLU A 87 -5.64 0.29 30.18
CA GLU A 87 -4.58 -0.25 31.02
C GLU A 87 -4.49 -1.77 30.83
N THR A 88 -3.27 -2.26 30.60
CA THR A 88 -2.93 -3.66 30.31
C THR A 88 -1.56 -4.00 30.90
N ASP A 89 -1.21 -5.29 30.94
CA ASP A 89 0.09 -5.81 31.38
C ASP A 89 1.20 -5.72 30.31
N ILE A 90 0.83 -5.43 29.06
CA ILE A 90 1.73 -5.05 27.95
C ILE A 90 1.97 -3.53 27.94
#